data_AF-A0A0D2MDR3-F1
#
_entry.id   AF-A0A0D2MDR3-F1
#
_cell.length_a   1.000
_cell.length_b   1.000
_cell.length_c   1.000
_cell.angle_alpha   90.00
_cell.angle_beta   90.00
_cell.angle_gamma   90.00
#
_symmetry.space_group_name_H-M   'P 1'
#
loop_
_entity.id
_entity.type
_entity.pdbx_description
1 polymer ?
#
loop_
_entity_poly.entity_id
_entity_poly.type
_entity_poly.pdbx_seq_one_letter_code
_entity_poly.pdbx_strand_id
1 'polypeptide(L)'
;MGALAVVCGVVFRDEHLALSYKLAKWAYCLLFTIVSIITWVLRDRSEQILLKDTVVSRYCQLTDFESLCSGQQVALRFSFANFSFFTAHAIVLFWCTKEGDFRAGMHTGLLFWKLLALTGAIVGFFLVPVKAVVIYAQPL
;
A
#
# COMPACT_ATOMS: atom_id res chain seq x y z
N MET A 1 9.26 11.09 27.28
CA MET A 1 8.76 11.56 28.59
C MET A 1 7.67 12.59 28.33
N GLY A 2 6.40 12.15 28.27
CA GLY A 2 5.24 13.03 28.21
C GLY A 2 4.42 12.74 29.46
N ALA A 3 4.33 13.70 30.37
CA ALA A 3 3.58 13.55 31.60
C ALA A 3 2.09 13.73 31.30
N LEU A 4 1.29 12.69 31.54
CA LEU A 4 -0.17 12.77 31.57
C LEU A 4 -0.58 13.65 32.76
N ALA A 5 -0.82 14.93 32.50
CA ALA A 5 -1.42 15.83 33.48
C ALA A 5 -2.93 15.58 33.50
N VAL A 6 -3.38 14.74 34.45
CA VAL A 6 -4.81 14.61 34.77
C VAL A 6 -5.16 15.74 35.74
N VAL A 7 -5.82 16.79 35.23
CA VAL A 7 -6.42 17.84 36.05
C VAL A 7 -7.93 17.79 35.83
N CYS A 8 -8.69 17.52 36.90
CA CYS A 8 -10.17 17.58 36.95
C CYS A 8 -10.93 16.70 35.94
N GLY A 9 -10.52 15.46 35.69
CA GLY A 9 -11.33 14.50 34.90
C GLY A 9 -11.47 14.84 33.40
N VAL A 10 -10.80 15.89 32.94
CA VAL A 10 -10.68 16.23 31.53
C VAL A 10 -9.38 15.65 31.01
N VAL A 11 -9.46 14.62 30.16
CA VAL A 11 -8.30 14.11 29.44
C VAL A 11 -7.87 15.18 28.44
N PHE A 12 -6.83 15.95 28.77
CA PHE A 12 -6.20 16.86 27.83
C PHE A 12 -5.59 16.03 26.71
N ARG A 13 -6.27 15.97 25.57
CA ARG A 13 -5.77 15.37 24.35
C ARG A 13 -4.72 16.30 23.77
N ASP A 14 -3.47 15.85 23.66
CA ASP A 14 -2.41 16.62 23.03
C ASP A 14 -2.82 17.01 21.61
N GLU A 15 -3.04 18.32 21.36
CA GLU A 15 -3.52 18.82 20.07
C GLU A 15 -2.58 18.44 18.92
N HIS A 16 -1.28 18.43 19.18
CA HIS A 16 -0.25 17.99 18.25
C HIS A 16 -0.40 16.52 17.84
N LEU A 17 -0.79 15.65 18.78
CA LEU A 17 -1.00 14.23 18.53
C LEU A 17 -2.28 14.03 17.72
N ALA A 18 -3.36 14.73 18.10
CA ALA A 18 -4.62 14.72 17.37
C ALA A 18 -4.47 15.21 15.92
N LEU A 19 -3.68 16.26 15.68
CA LEU A 19 -3.34 16.74 14.35
C LEU A 19 -2.53 15.71 13.56
N SER A 20 -1.54 15.08 14.19
CA SER A 20 -0.71 14.05 13.56
C SER A 20 -1.54 12.86 13.08
N TYR A 21 -2.53 12.41 13.87
CA TYR A 21 -3.46 11.35 13.44
C TYR A 21 -4.35 11.79 12.27
N LYS A 22 -4.84 13.03 12.27
CA LYS A 22 -5.63 13.57 11.15
C LYS A 22 -4.80 13.62 9.87
N LEU A 23 -3.56 14.11 9.95
CA LEU A 23 -2.63 14.16 8.82
C LEU A 23 -2.29 12.76 8.31
N ALA A 24 -2.05 11.80 9.21
CA ALA A 24 -1.79 10.42 8.84
C ALA A 24 -2.94 9.82 8.01
N LYS A 25 -4.19 10.03 8.43
CA LYS A 25 -5.38 9.59 7.68
C LYS A 25 -5.40 10.15 6.26
N TRP A 26 -5.21 11.46 6.12
CA TRP A 26 -5.17 12.11 4.81
C TRP A 26 -4.00 11.63 3.95
N ALA A 27 -2.83 11.39 4.55
CA ALA A 27 -1.69 10.84 3.85
C ALA A 27 -1.97 9.43 3.30
N TYR A 28 -2.64 8.56 4.08
CA TYR A 28 -3.07 7.24 3.58
C TYR A 28 -4.11 7.33 2.47
N CYS A 29 -5.10 8.24 2.60
CA CYS A 29 -6.08 8.47 1.55
C CYS A 29 -5.42 8.94 0.25
N LEU A 30 -4.48 9.89 0.36
CA LEU A 30 -3.74 10.42 -0.78
C LEU A 30 -2.84 9.34 -1.40
N LEU A 31 -2.13 8.57 -0.59
CA LEU A 31 -1.31 7.45 -1.05
C LEU A 31 -2.15 6.41 -1.80
N PHE A 32 -3.28 5.99 -1.23
CA PHE A 32 -4.21 5.06 -1.87
C PHE A 32 -4.73 5.61 -3.20
N THR A 33 -5.08 6.90 -3.23
CA THR A 33 -5.58 7.56 -4.45
C THR A 33 -4.52 7.60 -5.54
N ILE A 34 -3.28 7.97 -5.21
CA ILE A 34 -2.15 7.97 -6.15
C ILE A 34 -1.92 6.58 -6.73
N VAL A 35 -1.85 5.55 -5.87
CA VAL A 35 -1.67 4.16 -6.32
C VAL A 35 -2.83 3.72 -7.23
N SER A 36 -4.05 4.12 -6.90
CA SER A 36 -5.24 3.80 -7.72
C SER A 36 -5.19 4.47 -9.09
N ILE A 37 -4.78 5.74 -9.18
CA ILE A 37 -4.60 6.46 -10.45
C ILE A 37 -3.51 5.78 -11.29
N ILE A 38 -2.36 5.44 -10.68
CA ILE A 38 -1.27 4.74 -11.36
C ILE A 38 -1.75 3.38 -11.89
N THR A 39 -2.49 2.63 -11.08
CA THR A 39 -3.07 1.34 -11.45
C THR A 39 -4.01 1.48 -12.65
N TRP A 40 -4.86 2.52 -12.66
CA TRP A 40 -5.76 2.80 -13.76
C TRP A 40 -5.02 3.16 -15.06
N VAL A 41 -4.01 4.03 -14.98
CA VAL A 41 -3.17 4.40 -16.13
C VAL A 41 -2.43 3.19 -16.68
N LEU A 42 -1.83 2.38 -15.81
CA LEU A 42 -1.16 1.14 -16.20
C LEU A 42 -2.14 0.15 -16.83
N ARG A 43 -3.38 0.05 -16.33
CA ARG A 43 -4.40 -0.82 -16.92
C ARG A 43 -4.67 -0.43 -18.38
N ASP A 44 -4.99 0.84 -18.62
CA ASP A 44 -5.44 1.32 -19.94
C ASP A 44 -4.29 1.55 -20.93
N ARG A 45 -3.06 1.80 -20.45
CA ARG A 45 -1.89 2.14 -21.29
C ARG A 45 -0.74 1.14 -21.21
N SER A 46 -0.89 0.04 -20.47
CA SER A 46 0.11 -1.03 -20.30
C SER A 46 0.74 -1.46 -21.62
N GLU A 47 -0.05 -1.76 -22.64
CA GLU A 47 0.49 -2.26 -23.91
C GLU A 47 1.38 -1.21 -24.57
N GLN A 48 0.97 0.07 -24.58
CA GLN A 48 1.76 1.14 -25.19
C GLN A 48 3.02 1.50 -24.36
N ILE A 49 2.95 1.38 -23.04
CA ILE A 49 4.04 1.76 -22.12
C ILE A 49 5.05 0.62 -21.94
N LEU A 50 4.59 -0.61 -21.75
CA LEU A 50 5.42 -1.78 -21.45
C LEU A 50 6.05 -2.39 -22.71
N LEU A 51 5.39 -2.32 -23.87
CA LEU A 51 5.99 -2.80 -25.14
C LEU A 51 7.05 -1.85 -25.69
N LYS A 52 7.01 -0.57 -25.33
CA LYS A 52 8.01 0.43 -25.74
C LYS A 52 9.32 0.27 -24.97
N ASP A 53 9.30 -0.34 -23.79
CA ASP A 53 10.47 -0.60 -22.98
C ASP A 53 11.10 -1.96 -23.34
N THR A 54 12.30 -1.92 -23.92
CA THR A 54 13.01 -3.10 -24.43
C THR A 54 13.37 -4.13 -23.34
N VAL A 55 13.48 -3.70 -22.08
CA VAL A 55 13.78 -4.61 -20.96
C VAL A 55 12.54 -5.39 -20.57
N VAL A 56 11.40 -4.70 -20.43
CA VAL A 56 10.13 -5.32 -20.03
C VAL A 56 9.60 -6.24 -21.14
N SER A 57 9.74 -5.83 -22.41
CA SER A 57 9.36 -6.64 -23.58
C SER A 57 10.02 -8.02 -23.59
N ARG A 58 11.28 -8.14 -23.15
CA ARG A 58 11.95 -9.45 -23.03
C ARG A 58 11.32 -10.32 -21.94
N TYR A 59 10.93 -9.74 -20.81
CA TYR A 59 10.23 -10.47 -19.74
C TYR A 59 8.81 -10.90 -20.16
N CYS A 60 8.14 -10.12 -21.01
CA CYS A 60 6.85 -10.48 -21.60
C CYS A 60 6.93 -11.70 -22.55
N GLN A 61 8.11 -12.06 -23.06
CA GLN A 61 8.28 -13.18 -24.00
C GLN A 61 8.61 -14.51 -23.31
N LEU A 62 8.83 -14.54 -21.99
CA LEU A 62 8.97 -15.80 -21.26
C LEU A 62 7.59 -16.43 -21.07
N THR A 63 7.44 -17.71 -21.45
CA THR A 63 6.16 -18.44 -21.48
C THR A 63 5.43 -18.57 -20.14
N ASP A 64 6.11 -18.46 -18.99
CA ASP A 64 5.48 -18.41 -17.65
C ASP A 64 5.01 -16.99 -17.25
N PHE A 65 5.36 -16.01 -18.05
CA PHE A 65 5.30 -14.58 -17.77
C PHE A 65 4.62 -13.78 -18.89
N GLU A 66 4.15 -14.43 -19.95
CA GLU A 66 3.52 -13.81 -21.12
C GLU A 66 2.35 -12.89 -20.73
N SER A 67 1.60 -13.28 -19.71
CA SER A 67 0.47 -12.51 -19.22
C SER A 67 0.85 -11.40 -18.23
N LEU A 68 2.13 -11.25 -17.82
CA LEU A 68 2.60 -10.13 -16.97
C LEU A 68 2.37 -8.78 -17.63
N CYS A 69 2.34 -8.73 -18.96
CA CYS A 69 2.25 -7.49 -19.73
C CYS A 69 0.83 -7.16 -20.18
N SER A 70 -0.15 -8.00 -19.83
CA SER A 70 -1.57 -7.65 -19.98
C SER A 70 -1.98 -6.63 -18.92
N GLY A 71 -2.57 -5.52 -19.35
CA GLY A 71 -3.01 -4.43 -18.47
C GLY A 71 -3.91 -4.88 -17.33
N GLN A 72 -4.75 -5.89 -17.57
CA GLN A 72 -5.60 -6.48 -16.54
C GLN A 72 -4.76 -7.13 -15.43
N GLN A 73 -3.71 -7.86 -15.78
CA GLN A 73 -2.88 -8.51 -14.76
C GLN A 73 -1.96 -7.53 -14.04
N VAL A 74 -1.46 -6.50 -14.72
CA VAL A 74 -0.70 -5.42 -14.08
C VAL A 74 -1.56 -4.72 -13.03
N ALA A 75 -2.79 -4.35 -13.41
CA ALA A 75 -3.74 -3.71 -12.50
C ALA A 75 -4.07 -4.59 -11.29
N LEU A 76 -4.23 -5.90 -11.53
CA LEU A 76 -4.56 -6.86 -10.49
C LEU A 76 -3.41 -7.05 -9.49
N ARG A 77 -2.15 -7.17 -9.97
CA ARG A 77 -0.96 -7.26 -9.10
C ARG A 77 -0.74 -5.97 -8.29
N PHE A 78 -0.89 -4.81 -8.91
CA PHE A 78 -0.81 -3.52 -8.22
C PHE A 78 -1.88 -3.38 -7.13
N SER A 79 -3.12 -3.77 -7.46
CA SER A 79 -4.24 -3.72 -6.51
C SER A 79 -4.03 -4.70 -5.35
N PHE A 80 -3.51 -5.90 -5.63
CA PHE A 80 -3.20 -6.90 -4.61
C PHE A 80 -2.04 -6.47 -3.69
N ALA A 81 -1.01 -5.83 -4.25
CA ALA A 81 0.08 -5.24 -3.47
C ALA A 81 -0.43 -4.17 -2.51
N ASN A 82 -1.27 -3.27 -3.01
CA ASN A 82 -1.88 -2.21 -2.23
C ASN A 82 -2.77 -2.77 -1.11
N PHE A 83 -3.63 -3.75 -1.43
CA PHE A 83 -4.46 -4.46 -0.45
C PHE A 83 -3.62 -5.12 0.63
N SER A 84 -2.55 -5.84 0.25
CA SER A 84 -1.66 -6.54 1.17
C SER A 84 -0.95 -5.58 2.12
N PHE A 85 -0.46 -4.44 1.61
CA PHE A 85 0.14 -3.39 2.42
C PHE A 85 -0.83 -2.84 3.47
N PHE A 86 -2.04 -2.42 3.06
CA PHE A 86 -3.03 -1.88 3.98
C PHE A 86 -3.55 -2.93 4.97
N THR A 87 -3.67 -4.19 4.55
CA THR A 87 -4.06 -5.30 5.43
C THR A 87 -2.99 -5.59 6.47
N ALA A 88 -1.72 -5.69 6.07
CA ALA A 88 -0.62 -5.89 7.00
C ALA A 88 -0.53 -4.72 7.99
N HIS A 89 -0.69 -3.48 7.51
CA HIS A 89 -0.70 -2.29 8.37
C HIS A 89 -1.88 -2.31 9.35
N ALA A 90 -3.07 -2.73 8.92
CA ALA A 90 -4.22 -2.91 9.79
C ALA A 90 -3.99 -3.99 10.86
N ILE A 91 -3.31 -5.09 10.52
CA ILE A 91 -2.95 -6.16 11.46
C ILE A 91 -1.94 -5.65 12.50
N VAL A 92 -0.90 -4.91 12.08
CA VAL A 92 0.10 -4.34 13.01
C VAL A 92 -0.55 -3.40 14.03
N LEU A 93 -1.55 -2.64 13.59
CA LEU A 93 -2.30 -1.70 14.42
C LEU A 93 -3.49 -2.34 15.14
N PHE A 94 -3.78 -3.61 14.87
CA PHE A 94 -4.86 -4.32 15.53
C PHE A 94 -4.60 -4.34 17.03
N TRP A 95 -5.65 -4.07 17.80
CA TRP A 95 -5.60 -4.03 19.27
C TRP A 95 -4.78 -2.87 19.88
N CYS A 96 -4.50 -1.81 19.13
CA CYS A 96 -3.95 -0.58 19.72
C CYS A 96 -5.04 0.14 20.53
N THR A 97 -4.92 0.19 21.84
CA THR A 97 -5.95 0.76 22.74
C THR A 97 -5.51 2.06 23.40
N LYS A 98 -4.20 2.32 23.48
CA LYS A 98 -3.64 3.50 24.14
C LYS A 98 -2.80 4.34 23.16
N GLU A 99 -2.88 5.66 23.30
CA GLU A 99 -2.13 6.60 22.46
C GLU A 99 -0.60 6.56 22.74
N GLY A 100 -0.18 6.03 23.90
CA GLY A 100 1.22 5.81 24.25
C GLY A 100 1.82 4.49 23.76
N ASP A 101 1.04 3.64 23.08
CA ASP A 101 1.57 2.41 22.50
C ASP A 101 2.55 2.74 21.38
N PHE A 102 3.69 2.05 21.32
CA PHE A 102 4.68 2.22 20.25
C PHE A 102 4.05 2.07 18.84
N ARG A 103 3.03 1.20 18.72
CA ARG A 103 2.24 0.98 17.51
C ARG A 103 1.50 2.24 17.03
N ALA A 104 1.04 3.10 17.96
CA ALA A 104 0.43 4.38 17.61
C ALA A 104 1.44 5.33 16.96
N GLY A 105 2.70 5.32 17.43
CA GLY A 105 3.81 6.04 16.80
C GLY A 105 4.14 5.51 15.40
N MET A 106 4.01 4.19 15.16
CA MET A 106 4.15 3.62 13.82
C MET A 106 3.03 4.07 12.87
N HIS A 107 1.84 4.38 13.37
CA HIS A 107 0.74 4.86 12.52
C HIS A 107 0.98 6.27 11.98
N THR A 108 1.50 7.19 12.80
CA THR A 108 1.75 8.59 12.39
C THR A 108 3.14 8.80 11.80
N GLY A 109 4.15 8.03 12.22
CA GLY A 109 5.54 8.16 11.80
C GLY A 109 5.95 7.24 10.64
N LEU A 110 7.27 7.14 10.41
CA LEU A 110 7.90 6.17 9.50
C LEU A 110 7.38 6.18 8.05
N LEU A 111 6.99 7.34 7.52
CA LEU A 111 6.45 7.45 6.16
C LEU A 111 7.41 6.90 5.11
N PHE A 112 8.71 7.18 5.23
CA PHE A 112 9.74 6.62 4.34
C PHE A 112 9.72 5.09 4.31
N TRP A 113 9.69 4.44 5.48
CA TRP A 113 9.65 2.98 5.58
C TRP A 113 8.35 2.38 5.04
N LYS A 114 7.23 3.09 5.20
CA LYS A 114 5.94 2.68 4.61
C LYS A 114 5.97 2.74 3.09
N LEU A 115 6.53 3.81 2.53
CA LEU A 115 6.72 3.92 1.08
C LEU A 115 7.64 2.82 0.56
N LEU A 116 8.74 2.54 1.27
CA LEU A 116 9.66 1.45 0.92
C LEU A 116 8.99 0.07 0.99
N ALA A 117 8.17 -0.17 2.03
CA ALA A 117 7.42 -1.41 2.17
C ALA A 117 6.36 -1.57 1.08
N LEU A 118 5.67 -0.48 0.71
CA LEU A 118 4.69 -0.48 -0.38
C LEU A 118 5.35 -0.71 -1.75
N THR A 119 6.45 0.00 -2.06
CA THR A 119 7.18 -0.23 -3.32
C THR A 119 7.80 -1.61 -3.37
N GLY A 120 8.35 -2.10 -2.25
CA GLY A 120 8.84 -3.46 -2.11
C GLY A 120 7.74 -4.50 -2.31
N ALA A 121 6.54 -4.28 -1.76
CA ALA A 121 5.38 -5.13 -2.00
C ALA A 121 4.99 -5.15 -3.47
N ILE A 122 4.90 -3.98 -4.12
CA ILE A 122 4.60 -3.88 -5.55
C ILE A 122 5.59 -4.71 -6.36
N VAL A 123 6.89 -4.49 -6.20
CA VAL A 123 7.94 -5.24 -6.92
C VAL A 123 7.88 -6.74 -6.60
N GLY A 124 7.66 -7.10 -5.33
CA GLY A 124 7.54 -8.50 -4.90
C GLY A 124 6.36 -9.22 -5.57
N PHE A 125 5.21 -8.57 -5.69
CA PHE A 125 4.04 -9.16 -6.36
C PHE A 125 4.17 -9.26 -7.88
N PHE A 126 5.10 -8.53 -8.50
CA PHE A 126 5.48 -8.78 -9.91
C PHE A 126 6.23 -10.10 -10.10
N LEU A 127 6.94 -10.58 -9.07
CA LEU A 127 7.64 -11.87 -9.13
C LEU A 127 6.70 -13.07 -8.89
N VAL A 128 5.46 -12.82 -8.45
CA VAL A 128 4.50 -13.89 -8.17
C VAL A 128 3.91 -14.44 -9.48
N PRO A 129 3.96 -15.78 -9.69
CA PRO A 129 3.47 -16.39 -10.91
C PRO A 129 1.95 -16.29 -11.03
N VAL A 130 1.48 -16.22 -12.27
CA VAL A 130 0.08 -16.00 -12.65
C VAL A 130 -0.86 -16.98 -11.96
N LYS A 131 -0.46 -18.26 -11.83
CA LYS A 131 -1.26 -19.34 -11.23
C LYS A 131 -1.69 -19.04 -9.79
N ALA A 132 -0.85 -18.36 -9.00
CA ALA A 132 -1.18 -17.97 -7.63
C ALA A 132 -2.12 -16.76 -7.58
N VAL A 133 -2.04 -15.89 -8.59
CA VAL A 133 -2.78 -14.64 -8.69
C VAL A 133 -4.19 -14.85 -9.26
N VAL A 134 -4.41 -15.92 -10.02
CA VAL A 134 -5.72 -16.29 -10.60
C VAL A 134 -6.79 -16.53 -9.53
N ILE A 135 -6.43 -16.99 -8.33
CA ILE A 135 -7.39 -17.16 -7.21
C ILE A 135 -8.01 -15.82 -6.81
N TYR A 136 -7.24 -14.74 -6.87
CA TYR A 136 -7.73 -13.38 -6.58
C TYR A 136 -8.52 -12.79 -7.76
N ALA A 137 -8.26 -13.26 -8.98
CA ALA A 137 -8.89 -12.78 -10.21
C ALA A 137 -10.16 -13.55 -10.62
N GLN A 138 -10.75 -14.36 -9.72
CA GLN A 138 -11.93 -15.15 -10.06
C GLN A 138 -13.10 -14.25 -10.48
N PRO A 139 -13.65 -14.43 -11.69
CA PRO A 139 -14.89 -13.77 -12.07
C PRO A 139 -16.01 -14.33 -11.18
N LEU A 140 -16.66 -13.43 -10.43
CA LEU A 140 -17.88 -13.75 -9.68
C LEU A 140 -19.05 -13.93 -10.65
#